data_AF-A0A9P1P8Y5-F1
#
_entry.id   AF-A0A9P1P8Y5-F1
#
_cell.length_a   1.000
_cell.length_b   1.000
_cell.length_c   1.000
_cell.angle_alpha   90.00
_cell.angle_beta   90.00
_cell.angle_gamma   90.00
#
_symmetry.space_group_name_H-M   'P 1'
#
loop_
_entity.id
_entity.type
_entity.pdbx_description
1 polymer ?
#
loop_
_entity_poly.entity_id
_entity_poly.type
_entity_poly.pdbx_seq_one_letter_code
_entity_poly.pdbx_strand_id
1 'polypeptide(L)'
;MLDMLQSILDESEIKSIFDFKKIDDMSTDSSPYVCYRVKSNIYRIRSFELYKSNNILRFRVRLSKHVDSILKNNLNELNNAVSNAQRYVDFEANTLEKFIEIGKNIKSILDNNDVIESCKNSAPRATTSRFEGLDLPDIDTSQDDVIGQTFTWRDIISIWEDDSEDNKLKQVLSQNGIYIQRSKDGKSRYVGSAYGEGGIISRWMKHLNSNGDAQHLNLFILENGYNEVVFAVLEFCDDKNIIQKENMWKNTLGTLNAGAYNGIQLNKN
;
A
#
# COMPACT_ATOMS: atom_id res chain seq x y z
N MET A 1 -23.17 -8.15 -10.22
CA MET A 1 -22.16 -7.15 -10.64
C MET A 1 -20.76 -7.71 -10.50
N LEU A 2 -20.47 -8.46 -9.43
CA LEU A 2 -19.16 -9.10 -9.24
C LEU A 2 -18.75 -9.98 -10.42
N ASP A 3 -19.60 -10.92 -10.84
CA ASP A 3 -19.32 -11.80 -11.99
C ASP A 3 -19.03 -11.01 -13.26
N MET A 4 -19.79 -9.93 -13.48
CA MET A 4 -19.59 -9.04 -14.62
C MET A 4 -18.24 -8.32 -14.56
N LEU A 5 -17.83 -7.82 -13.39
CA LEU A 5 -16.51 -7.23 -13.20
C LEU A 5 -15.40 -8.26 -13.43
N GLN A 6 -15.57 -9.50 -12.95
CA GLN A 6 -14.62 -10.58 -13.19
C GLN A 6 -14.50 -10.89 -14.68
N SER A 7 -15.62 -11.07 -15.40
CA SER A 7 -15.62 -11.24 -16.87
C SER A 7 -14.90 -10.10 -17.58
N ILE A 8 -15.16 -8.83 -17.22
CA ILE A 8 -14.46 -7.69 -17.80
C ILE A 8 -12.95 -7.82 -17.62
N LEU A 9 -12.48 -8.12 -16.40
CA LEU A 9 -11.05 -8.16 -16.08
C LEU A 9 -10.33 -9.40 -16.63
N ASP A 10 -11.01 -10.54 -16.67
CA ASP A 10 -10.46 -11.81 -17.17
C ASP A 10 -10.42 -11.79 -18.71
N GLU A 11 -11.53 -11.44 -19.39
CA GLU A 11 -11.61 -11.46 -20.86
C GLU A 11 -10.91 -10.28 -21.55
N SER A 12 -10.64 -9.20 -20.81
CA SER A 12 -9.74 -8.14 -21.28
C SER A 12 -8.28 -8.37 -20.93
N GLU A 13 -7.96 -9.43 -20.17
CA GLU A 13 -6.63 -9.76 -19.64
C GLU A 13 -5.99 -8.68 -18.73
N ILE A 14 -6.72 -7.62 -18.35
CA ILE A 14 -6.25 -6.60 -17.40
C ILE A 14 -5.73 -7.26 -16.12
N LYS A 15 -6.43 -8.28 -15.63
CA LYS A 15 -6.08 -8.97 -14.38
C LYS A 15 -4.66 -9.54 -14.38
N SER A 16 -4.11 -9.90 -15.55
CA SER A 16 -2.75 -10.45 -15.67
C SER A 16 -1.64 -9.42 -15.44
N ILE A 17 -1.96 -8.13 -15.57
CA ILE A 17 -1.02 -7.01 -15.40
C ILE A 17 -0.78 -6.68 -13.92
N PHE A 18 -1.72 -7.04 -13.03
CA PHE A 18 -1.73 -6.56 -11.65
C PHE A 18 -1.74 -7.68 -10.63
N ASP A 19 -0.91 -7.52 -9.59
CA ASP A 19 -1.02 -8.34 -8.39
C ASP A 19 -2.32 -8.04 -7.63
N PHE A 20 -3.07 -9.08 -7.31
CA PHE A 20 -4.31 -9.00 -6.55
C PHE A 20 -4.07 -8.50 -5.10
N LYS A 21 -4.89 -7.55 -4.64
CA LYS A 21 -4.95 -7.12 -3.23
C LYS A 21 -6.17 -7.70 -2.51
N LYS A 22 -7.38 -7.35 -2.95
CA LYS A 22 -8.66 -7.84 -2.39
C LYS A 22 -9.84 -7.51 -3.31
N ILE A 23 -11.00 -8.08 -3.00
CA ILE A 23 -12.30 -7.69 -3.58
C ILE A 23 -13.14 -7.05 -2.47
N ASP A 24 -13.76 -5.91 -2.76
CA ASP A 24 -14.85 -5.36 -1.95
C ASP A 24 -16.16 -5.58 -2.74
N ASP A 25 -17.11 -6.31 -2.16
CA ASP A 25 -18.45 -6.52 -2.75
C ASP A 25 -19.49 -5.84 -1.86
N MET A 26 -19.99 -4.70 -2.33
CA MET A 26 -21.04 -3.91 -1.68
C MET A 26 -22.31 -3.92 -2.54
N SER A 27 -22.59 -5.03 -3.22
CA SER A 27 -23.77 -5.16 -4.10
C SER A 27 -25.10 -4.99 -3.36
N THR A 28 -25.11 -5.14 -2.03
CA THR A 28 -26.30 -4.98 -1.17
C THR A 28 -26.51 -3.56 -0.63
N ASP A 29 -25.58 -2.65 -0.87
CA ASP A 29 -25.65 -1.28 -0.34
C ASP A 29 -26.63 -0.40 -1.13
N SER A 30 -27.04 0.71 -0.52
CA SER A 30 -27.88 1.73 -1.16
C SER A 30 -27.24 2.33 -2.42
N SER A 31 -25.91 2.34 -2.49
CA SER A 31 -25.11 2.72 -3.66
C SER A 31 -24.24 1.52 -4.06
N PRO A 32 -24.78 0.56 -4.82
CA PRO A 32 -24.14 -0.74 -4.96
C PRO A 32 -22.93 -0.65 -5.89
N TYR A 33 -21.83 -1.24 -5.45
CA TYR A 33 -20.60 -1.36 -6.23
C TYR A 33 -19.85 -2.65 -5.91
N VAL A 34 -19.00 -3.06 -6.85
CA VAL A 34 -17.98 -4.09 -6.66
C VAL A 34 -16.63 -3.52 -7.08
N CYS A 35 -15.58 -3.84 -6.34
CA CYS A 35 -14.26 -3.25 -6.51
C CYS A 35 -13.18 -4.34 -6.48
N TYR A 36 -12.42 -4.45 -7.55
CA TYR A 36 -11.22 -5.27 -7.63
C TYR A 36 -10.00 -4.40 -7.33
N ARG A 37 -9.42 -4.57 -6.14
CA ARG A 37 -8.24 -3.81 -5.72
C ARG A 37 -6.95 -4.52 -6.10
N VAL A 38 -5.99 -3.73 -6.54
CA VAL A 38 -4.66 -4.20 -6.93
C VAL A 38 -3.60 -3.72 -5.95
N LYS A 39 -2.46 -4.41 -5.89
CA LYS A 39 -1.29 -3.92 -5.16
C LYS A 39 -0.64 -2.74 -5.89
N SER A 40 0.30 -2.08 -5.21
CA SER A 40 1.10 -1.01 -5.82
C SER A 40 1.73 -1.47 -7.13
N ASN A 41 1.71 -0.60 -8.14
CA ASN A 41 2.14 -0.90 -9.50
C ASN A 41 2.63 0.39 -10.17
N ILE A 42 3.38 0.24 -11.26
CA ILE A 42 3.98 1.38 -11.98
C ILE A 42 2.93 2.35 -12.54
N TYR A 43 1.73 1.87 -12.87
CA TYR A 43 0.64 2.66 -13.44
C TYR A 43 -0.10 3.49 -12.40
N ARG A 44 0.13 3.23 -11.10
CA ARG A 44 -0.56 3.89 -9.98
C ARG A 44 -2.08 3.76 -10.05
N ILE A 45 -2.53 2.63 -10.61
CA ILE A 45 -3.93 2.21 -10.61
C ILE A 45 -4.21 1.53 -9.27
N ARG A 46 -5.32 1.90 -8.61
CA ARG A 46 -5.71 1.41 -7.28
C ARG A 46 -6.74 0.30 -7.35
N SER A 47 -7.70 0.44 -8.25
CA SER A 47 -8.78 -0.52 -8.41
C SER A 47 -9.50 -0.37 -9.75
N PHE A 48 -10.21 -1.43 -10.08
CA PHE A 48 -11.22 -1.47 -11.13
C PHE A 48 -12.58 -1.72 -10.48
N GLU A 49 -13.55 -0.86 -10.75
CA GLU A 49 -14.85 -0.87 -10.07
C GLU A 49 -15.98 -0.95 -11.07
N LEU A 50 -17.02 -1.71 -10.72
CA LEU A 50 -18.29 -1.66 -11.42
C LEU A 50 -19.33 -1.15 -10.42
N TYR A 51 -20.00 -0.05 -10.75
CA TYR A 51 -20.92 0.61 -9.85
C TYR A 51 -22.14 1.15 -10.59
N LYS A 52 -23.24 1.37 -9.87
CA LYS A 52 -24.44 2.02 -10.43
C LYS A 52 -24.57 3.44 -9.91
N SER A 53 -24.83 4.38 -10.82
CA SER A 53 -25.18 5.76 -10.50
C SER A 53 -26.39 6.17 -11.34
N ASN A 54 -27.47 6.61 -10.70
CA ASN A 54 -28.73 6.97 -11.37
C ASN A 54 -29.24 5.87 -12.33
N ASN A 55 -29.18 4.59 -11.90
CA ASN A 55 -29.48 3.39 -12.69
C ASN A 55 -28.59 3.13 -13.91
N ILE A 56 -27.54 3.93 -14.11
CA ILE A 56 -26.55 3.72 -15.15
C ILE A 56 -25.39 2.92 -14.57
N LEU A 57 -25.04 1.83 -15.23
CA LEU A 57 -23.89 1.00 -14.87
C LEU A 57 -22.61 1.62 -15.45
N ARG A 58 -21.58 1.76 -14.62
CA ARG A 58 -20.30 2.34 -15.01
C ARG A 58 -19.13 1.49 -14.55
N PHE A 59 -18.10 1.48 -15.38
CA PHE A 59 -16.81 0.88 -15.09
C PHE A 59 -15.82 1.99 -14.75
N ARG A 60 -15.18 1.92 -13.59
CA ARG A 60 -14.28 2.95 -13.09
C ARG A 60 -12.88 2.40 -12.91
N VAL A 61 -11.90 3.13 -13.42
CA VAL A 61 -10.49 2.93 -13.07
C VAL A 61 -10.11 3.96 -12.02
N ARG A 62 -9.81 3.51 -10.80
CA ARG A 62 -9.31 4.42 -9.75
C ARG A 62 -7.80 4.57 -9.83
N LEU A 63 -7.35 5.80 -9.64
CA LEU A 63 -5.97 6.24 -9.84
C LEU A 63 -5.45 6.90 -8.56
N SER A 64 -4.14 6.82 -8.36
CA SER A 64 -3.44 7.67 -7.39
C SER A 64 -3.51 9.14 -7.79
N LYS A 65 -3.37 10.03 -6.81
CA LYS A 65 -3.20 11.47 -7.05
C LYS A 65 -1.91 11.81 -7.83
N HIS A 66 -0.95 10.87 -7.85
CA HIS A 66 0.33 10.97 -8.55
C HIS A 66 0.35 10.19 -9.87
N VAL A 67 -0.82 9.81 -10.42
CA VAL A 67 -0.88 9.11 -11.71
C VAL A 67 -0.14 9.89 -12.80
N ASP A 68 0.58 9.15 -13.63
CA ASP A 68 1.29 9.70 -14.78
C ASP A 68 0.33 10.41 -15.74
N SER A 69 0.71 11.59 -16.23
CA SER A 69 -0.16 12.42 -17.07
C SER A 69 -0.39 11.80 -18.45
N ILE A 70 0.59 11.10 -19.02
CA ILE A 70 0.45 10.42 -20.31
C ILE A 70 -0.57 9.29 -20.18
N LEU A 71 -0.43 8.45 -19.15
CA LEU A 71 -1.42 7.40 -18.87
C LEU A 71 -2.82 8.00 -18.66
N LYS A 72 -2.91 9.06 -17.84
CA LYS A 72 -4.19 9.70 -17.54
C LYS A 72 -4.87 10.25 -18.80
N ASN A 73 -4.11 10.90 -19.68
CA ASN A 73 -4.64 11.45 -20.93
C ASN A 73 -5.13 10.34 -21.86
N ASN A 74 -4.34 9.28 -22.05
CA ASN A 74 -4.74 8.13 -22.87
C ASN A 74 -6.05 7.49 -22.37
N LEU A 75 -6.22 7.35 -21.05
CA LEU A 75 -7.48 6.84 -20.47
C LEU A 75 -8.67 7.78 -20.72
N ASN A 76 -8.45 9.10 -20.66
CA ASN A 76 -9.48 10.10 -20.87
C ASN A 76 -9.91 10.22 -22.35
N GLU A 77 -9.04 9.90 -23.29
CA GLU A 77 -9.28 9.99 -24.74
C GLU A 77 -10.03 8.78 -25.31
N LEU A 78 -10.24 7.72 -24.52
CA LEU A 78 -11.07 6.60 -24.93
C LEU A 78 -12.53 7.06 -25.12
N ASN A 79 -13.14 6.69 -26.26
CA ASN A 79 -14.49 7.13 -26.67
C ASN A 79 -15.60 6.91 -25.64
N ASN A 80 -15.42 5.96 -24.70
CA ASN A 80 -16.41 5.61 -23.68
C ASN A 80 -16.20 6.32 -22.34
N ALA A 81 -15.18 7.18 -22.22
CA ALA A 81 -14.93 7.96 -21.01
C ALA A 81 -16.02 9.03 -20.83
N VAL A 82 -16.72 9.01 -19.70
CA VAL A 82 -17.87 9.90 -19.41
C VAL A 82 -17.65 10.85 -18.24
N SER A 83 -16.75 10.53 -17.32
CA SER A 83 -16.37 11.41 -16.22
C SER A 83 -14.91 11.18 -15.88
N ASN A 84 -14.19 12.27 -15.64
CA ASN A 84 -12.83 12.21 -15.15
C ASN A 84 -12.68 13.18 -13.98
N ALA A 85 -12.01 12.70 -12.94
CA ALA A 85 -11.46 13.55 -11.89
C ALA A 85 -9.99 13.18 -11.72
N GLN A 86 -9.27 13.88 -10.85
CA GLN A 86 -7.86 13.61 -10.59
C GLN A 86 -7.60 12.11 -10.28
N ARG A 87 -8.51 11.45 -9.54
CA ARG A 87 -8.31 10.10 -8.99
C ARG A 87 -9.13 9.00 -9.65
N TYR A 88 -9.84 9.28 -10.74
CA TYR A 88 -10.56 8.24 -11.47
C TYR A 88 -10.88 8.62 -12.91
N VAL A 89 -11.13 7.60 -13.74
CA VAL A 89 -11.80 7.73 -15.04
C VAL A 89 -12.97 6.76 -15.05
N ASP A 90 -14.14 7.26 -15.43
CA ASP A 90 -15.37 6.48 -15.55
C ASP A 90 -15.70 6.24 -17.00
N PHE A 91 -16.08 5.00 -17.28
CA PHE A 91 -16.50 4.53 -18.58
C PHE A 91 -17.95 4.05 -18.52
N GLU A 92 -18.68 4.31 -19.59
CA GLU A 92 -20.08 3.92 -19.72
C GLU A 92 -20.30 3.02 -20.93
N ALA A 93 -21.04 1.94 -20.72
CA ALA A 93 -21.47 1.02 -21.75
C ALA A 93 -22.80 0.38 -21.36
N ASN A 94 -23.51 -0.14 -22.37
CA ASN A 94 -24.85 -0.71 -22.21
C ASN A 94 -24.89 -2.24 -22.26
N THR A 95 -23.74 -2.90 -22.47
CA THR A 95 -23.62 -4.35 -22.65
C THR A 95 -22.29 -4.84 -22.06
N LEU A 96 -22.22 -6.11 -21.66
CA LEU A 96 -20.99 -6.71 -21.14
C LEU A 96 -19.89 -6.72 -22.20
N GLU A 97 -20.21 -7.04 -23.45
CA GLU A 97 -19.27 -7.10 -24.56
C GLU A 97 -18.55 -5.76 -24.76
N LYS A 98 -19.28 -4.65 -24.65
CA LYS A 98 -18.68 -3.30 -24.73
C LYS A 98 -17.81 -2.96 -23.51
N PHE A 99 -18.17 -3.43 -22.32
CA PHE A 99 -17.28 -3.26 -21.16
C PHE A 99 -15.99 -4.08 -21.30
N ILE A 100 -16.07 -5.27 -21.88
CA ILE A 100 -14.88 -6.08 -22.22
C ILE A 100 -14.03 -5.34 -23.26
N GLU A 101 -14.63 -4.75 -24.29
CA GLU A 101 -13.93 -3.92 -25.28
C GLU A 101 -13.22 -2.71 -24.63
N ILE A 102 -13.89 -2.01 -23.72
CA ILE A 102 -13.28 -0.94 -22.91
C ILE A 102 -12.07 -1.48 -22.14
N GLY A 103 -12.21 -2.65 -21.50
CA GLY A 103 -11.11 -3.31 -20.81
C GLY A 103 -9.93 -3.61 -21.74
N LYS A 104 -10.19 -4.12 -22.95
CA LYS A 104 -9.15 -4.40 -23.96
C LYS A 104 -8.42 -3.12 -24.41
N ASN A 105 -9.15 -2.03 -24.59
CA ASN A 105 -8.56 -0.73 -24.93
C ASN A 105 -7.69 -0.20 -23.78
N ILE A 106 -8.14 -0.32 -22.53
CA ILE A 106 -7.33 0.01 -21.35
C ILE A 106 -6.07 -0.86 -21.30
N LYS A 107 -6.18 -2.18 -21.50
CA LYS A 107 -5.02 -3.07 -21.58
C LYS A 107 -4.04 -2.62 -22.66
N SER A 108 -4.53 -2.28 -23.86
CA SER A 108 -3.67 -1.80 -24.94
C SER A 108 -2.89 -0.53 -24.59
N ILE A 109 -3.47 0.37 -23.76
CA ILE A 109 -2.77 1.54 -23.22
C ILE A 109 -1.71 1.11 -22.22
N LEU A 110 -2.04 0.16 -21.33
CA LEU A 110 -1.11 -0.33 -20.30
C LEU A 110 0.06 -1.13 -20.90
N ASP A 111 -0.15 -1.82 -22.01
CA ASP A 111 0.88 -2.56 -22.76
C ASP A 111 1.74 -1.66 -23.65
N ASN A 112 1.42 -0.36 -23.78
CA ASN A 112 2.18 0.57 -24.59
C ASN A 112 3.53 0.92 -23.92
N ASN A 113 4.64 0.72 -24.64
CA ASN A 113 5.99 0.94 -24.11
C ASN A 113 6.26 2.38 -23.65
N ASP A 114 5.75 3.39 -24.36
CA ASP A 114 5.94 4.80 -24.00
C ASP A 114 5.21 5.12 -22.69
N VAL A 115 4.00 4.55 -22.52
CA VAL A 115 3.22 4.67 -21.28
C VAL A 115 3.95 3.96 -20.12
N ILE A 116 4.47 2.75 -20.36
CA ILE A 116 5.24 1.99 -19.37
C ILE A 116 6.48 2.78 -18.92
N GLU A 117 7.23 3.34 -19.87
CA GLU A 117 8.44 4.10 -19.58
C GLU A 117 8.13 5.40 -18.84
N SER A 118 7.12 6.16 -19.28
CA SER A 118 6.67 7.36 -18.58
C SER A 118 6.22 7.06 -17.14
N CYS A 119 5.43 6.01 -16.96
CA CYS A 119 4.95 5.58 -15.64
C CYS A 119 6.08 5.19 -14.68
N LYS A 120 7.13 4.53 -15.19
CA LYS A 120 8.33 4.20 -14.40
C LYS A 120 9.12 5.46 -14.01
N ASN A 121 9.24 6.42 -14.93
CA ASN A 121 10.02 7.63 -14.72
C ASN A 121 9.32 8.69 -13.86
N SER A 122 7.99 8.63 -13.72
CA SER A 122 7.22 9.54 -12.87
C SER A 122 7.21 9.16 -11.38
N ALA A 123 8.04 8.18 -10.95
CA ALA A 123 8.08 7.73 -9.55
C ALA A 123 8.40 8.91 -8.62
N PRO A 124 7.62 9.12 -7.55
CA PRO A 124 8.04 10.07 -6.52
C PRO A 124 9.38 9.59 -5.97
N ARG A 125 10.29 10.52 -5.70
CA ARG A 125 11.60 10.21 -5.13
C ARG A 125 11.65 10.64 -3.68
N ALA A 126 12.30 9.83 -2.86
CA ALA A 126 12.59 10.19 -1.47
C ALA A 126 13.43 11.47 -1.44
N THR A 127 13.08 12.37 -0.51
CA THR A 127 13.77 13.64 -0.28
C THR A 127 14.51 13.68 1.06
N THR A 128 14.30 12.67 1.92
CA THR A 128 14.95 12.57 3.22
C THR A 128 16.34 11.92 3.15
N SER A 129 17.22 12.44 4.03
CA SER A 129 18.69 12.35 3.97
C SER A 129 19.30 11.05 3.43
N ARG A 130 19.12 9.90 4.09
CA ARG A 130 19.87 8.68 3.70
C ARG A 130 19.28 7.92 2.51
N PHE A 131 18.12 8.32 2.05
CA PHE A 131 17.40 7.67 0.95
C PHE A 131 17.15 8.60 -0.22
N GLU A 132 17.70 9.82 -0.18
CA GLU A 132 17.48 10.84 -1.21
C GLU A 132 17.71 10.28 -2.62
N GLY A 133 16.75 10.54 -3.52
CA GLY A 133 16.79 10.09 -4.91
C GLY A 133 16.28 8.66 -5.15
N LEU A 134 15.93 7.91 -4.10
CA LEU A 134 15.30 6.59 -4.25
C LEU A 134 13.89 6.71 -4.83
N ASP A 135 13.58 5.94 -5.87
CA ASP A 135 12.21 5.82 -6.38
C ASP A 135 11.30 5.12 -5.35
N LEU A 136 10.19 5.78 -5.04
CA LEU A 136 9.24 5.36 -4.02
C LEU A 136 8.01 4.68 -4.63
N PRO A 137 7.53 3.57 -4.05
CA PRO A 137 6.28 2.94 -4.46
C PRO A 137 5.07 3.85 -4.21
N ASP A 138 4.04 3.67 -5.03
CA ASP A 138 2.77 4.36 -4.85
C ASP A 138 1.92 3.62 -3.80
N ILE A 139 1.84 4.16 -2.58
CA ILE A 139 1.12 3.55 -1.45
C ILE A 139 -0.29 4.13 -1.34
N ASP A 140 -1.28 3.28 -1.10
CA ASP A 140 -2.66 3.74 -0.88
C ASP A 140 -2.74 4.38 0.51
N THR A 141 -2.63 5.69 0.56
CA THR A 141 -2.61 6.48 1.79
C THR A 141 -4.01 6.74 2.36
N SER A 142 -5.07 6.28 1.68
CA SER A 142 -6.46 6.49 2.11
C SER A 142 -6.96 5.49 3.15
N GLN A 143 -6.22 4.39 3.37
CA GLN A 143 -6.57 3.34 4.32
C GLN A 143 -6.24 3.72 5.78
N ASP A 144 -7.11 3.32 6.71
CA ASP A 144 -7.00 3.57 8.14
C ASP A 144 -6.95 2.29 8.99
N ASP A 145 -7.46 1.17 8.50
CA ASP A 145 -7.28 -0.14 9.12
C ASP A 145 -5.90 -0.74 8.81
N VAL A 146 -4.93 -0.55 9.71
CA VAL A 146 -3.52 -0.98 9.48
C VAL A 146 -3.09 -2.19 10.32
N ILE A 147 -3.93 -2.65 11.25
CA ILE A 147 -3.56 -3.75 12.15
C ILE A 147 -3.44 -5.04 11.33
N GLY A 148 -2.33 -5.76 11.50
CA GLY A 148 -2.04 -6.98 10.73
C GLY A 148 -1.63 -6.75 9.28
N GLN A 149 -1.67 -5.51 8.76
CA GLN A 149 -1.05 -5.18 7.48
C GLN A 149 0.47 -5.20 7.60
N THR A 150 1.13 -5.62 6.53
CA THR A 150 2.60 -5.60 6.43
C THR A 150 3.06 -4.52 5.47
N PHE A 151 4.09 -3.80 5.87
CA PHE A 151 4.75 -2.75 5.08
C PHE A 151 6.21 -3.13 4.83
N THR A 152 6.73 -2.75 3.66
CA THR A 152 8.17 -2.76 3.38
C THR A 152 8.81 -1.46 3.87
N TRP A 153 10.14 -1.44 3.99
CA TRP A 153 10.87 -0.21 4.33
C TRP A 153 10.64 0.93 3.32
N ARG A 154 10.41 0.61 2.03
CA ARG A 154 10.07 1.61 1.00
C ARG A 154 8.67 2.16 1.17
N ASP A 155 7.72 1.32 1.60
CA ASP A 155 6.37 1.77 1.93
C ASP A 155 6.42 2.76 3.08
N ILE A 156 7.22 2.49 4.12
CA ILE A 156 7.40 3.39 5.27
C ILE A 156 7.92 4.76 4.84
N ILE A 157 8.95 4.80 3.98
CA ILE A 157 9.47 6.07 3.47
C ILE A 157 8.41 6.80 2.63
N SER A 158 7.69 6.08 1.76
CA SER A 158 6.63 6.67 0.92
C SER A 158 5.51 7.28 1.75
N ILE A 159 5.09 6.58 2.81
CA ILE A 159 4.08 7.08 3.75
C ILE A 159 4.62 8.31 4.49
N TRP A 160 5.88 8.29 4.90
CA TRP A 160 6.51 9.38 5.63
C TRP A 160 6.69 10.65 4.78
N GLU A 161 7.10 10.53 3.52
CA GLU A 161 7.39 11.66 2.64
C GLU A 161 6.12 12.34 2.09
N ASP A 162 4.98 11.65 2.10
CA ASP A 162 3.70 12.23 1.68
C ASP A 162 3.10 13.09 2.81
N ASP A 163 3.41 14.39 2.80
CA ASP A 163 2.89 15.41 3.73
C ASP A 163 1.51 15.96 3.37
N SER A 164 0.79 15.33 2.43
CA SER A 164 -0.57 15.74 2.14
C SER A 164 -1.50 15.57 3.34
N GLU A 165 -2.44 16.51 3.50
CA GLU A 165 -3.47 16.47 4.54
C GLU A 165 -4.37 15.23 4.44
N ASP A 166 -4.45 14.59 3.27
CA ASP A 166 -5.28 13.43 3.02
C ASP A 166 -4.56 12.08 3.23
N ASN A 167 -3.30 12.10 3.68
CA ASN A 167 -2.55 10.90 4.05
C ASN A 167 -3.02 10.32 5.40
N LYS A 168 -4.20 9.70 5.37
CA LYS A 168 -4.82 9.02 6.53
C LYS A 168 -3.93 7.92 7.09
N LEU A 169 -3.20 7.22 6.23
CA LEU A 169 -2.29 6.15 6.65
C LEU A 169 -1.16 6.69 7.54
N LYS A 170 -0.53 7.82 7.18
CA LYS A 170 0.46 8.50 8.04
C LYS A 170 -0.17 8.98 9.33
N GLN A 171 -1.38 9.55 9.28
CA GLN A 171 -2.10 10.00 10.48
C GLN A 171 -2.35 8.86 11.46
N VAL A 172 -2.82 7.71 10.98
CA VAL A 172 -3.04 6.51 11.80
C VAL A 172 -1.73 5.97 12.36
N LEU A 173 -0.69 5.83 11.52
CA LEU A 173 0.62 5.34 11.97
C LEU A 173 1.38 6.35 12.85
N SER A 174 0.91 7.60 12.95
CA SER A 174 1.45 8.61 13.88
C SER A 174 0.94 8.44 15.31
N GLN A 175 0.05 7.47 15.56
CA GLN A 175 -0.40 7.11 16.90
C GLN A 175 0.63 6.23 17.60
N ASN A 176 0.58 6.25 18.94
CA ASN A 176 1.40 5.40 19.80
C ASN A 176 0.89 3.96 19.79
N GLY A 177 1.81 3.02 19.99
CA GLY A 177 1.45 1.60 19.95
C GLY A 177 2.63 0.65 19.91
N ILE A 178 2.28 -0.62 19.76
CA ILE A 178 3.20 -1.75 19.67
C ILE A 178 3.28 -2.23 18.23
N TYR A 179 4.48 -2.46 17.75
CA TYR A 179 4.75 -2.94 16.41
C TYR A 179 5.71 -4.12 16.41
N ILE A 180 5.77 -4.80 15.28
CA ILE A 180 6.75 -5.85 14.99
C ILE A 180 7.53 -5.50 13.73
N GLN A 181 8.83 -5.76 13.78
CA GLN A 181 9.68 -5.91 12.61
C GLN A 181 10.15 -7.35 12.56
N ARG A 182 9.93 -8.04 11.44
CA ARG A 182 10.27 -9.46 11.33
C ARG A 182 10.80 -9.82 9.95
N SER A 183 11.52 -10.94 9.87
CA SER A 183 11.86 -11.54 8.59
C SER A 183 10.58 -11.89 7.80
N LYS A 184 10.67 -11.94 6.47
CA LYS A 184 9.56 -12.38 5.60
C LYS A 184 9.00 -13.74 6.00
N ASP A 185 9.89 -14.69 6.31
CA ASP A 185 9.53 -16.04 6.79
C ASP A 185 9.03 -16.07 8.24
N GLY A 186 9.10 -14.94 8.94
CA GLY A 186 8.59 -14.73 10.29
C GLY A 186 9.44 -15.32 11.40
N LYS A 187 10.59 -15.94 11.11
CA LYS A 187 11.46 -16.56 12.13
C LYS A 187 12.15 -15.52 13.01
N SER A 188 12.72 -14.49 12.40
CA SER A 188 13.46 -13.43 13.10
C SER A 188 12.51 -12.31 13.47
N ARG A 189 12.46 -11.91 14.74
CA ARG A 189 11.41 -11.00 15.24
C ARG A 189 11.95 -10.00 16.25
N TYR A 190 11.57 -8.73 16.05
CA TYR A 190 11.75 -7.61 16.95
C TYR A 190 10.38 -7.01 17.29
N VAL A 191 10.01 -6.96 18.56
CA VAL A 191 8.81 -6.24 19.04
C VAL A 191 9.25 -4.93 19.68
N GLY A 192 8.71 -3.81 19.21
CA GLY A 192 9.02 -2.50 19.79
C GLY A 192 7.76 -1.72 20.12
N SER A 193 7.92 -0.69 20.94
CA SER A 193 6.90 0.31 21.20
C SER A 193 7.30 1.67 20.63
N ALA A 194 6.28 2.48 20.33
CA ALA A 194 6.43 3.90 20.02
C ALA A 194 5.58 4.70 20.99
N TYR A 195 6.24 5.49 21.85
CA TYR A 195 5.64 6.40 22.81
C TYR A 195 6.33 7.75 22.67
N GLY A 196 5.67 8.72 22.05
CA GLY A 196 6.22 10.06 21.84
C GLY A 196 5.77 10.68 20.52
N GLU A 197 6.46 11.76 20.13
CA GLU A 197 6.07 12.55 18.97
C GLU A 197 6.20 11.75 17.66
N GLY A 198 5.10 11.72 16.90
CA GLY A 198 5.01 11.05 15.59
C GLY A 198 4.82 9.53 15.63
N GLY A 199 4.61 8.93 16.81
CA GLY A 199 4.14 7.54 16.96
C GLY A 199 4.95 6.47 16.23
N ILE A 200 4.26 5.42 15.77
CA ILE A 200 4.87 4.24 15.14
C ILE A 200 5.69 4.60 13.90
N ILE A 201 5.17 5.46 13.02
CA ILE A 201 5.85 5.83 11.77
C ILE A 201 7.18 6.56 12.05
N SER A 202 7.18 7.49 13.01
CA SER A 202 8.41 8.19 13.44
C SER A 202 9.44 7.21 14.00
N ARG A 203 9.00 6.24 14.83
CA ARG A 203 9.88 5.21 15.38
C ARG A 203 10.47 4.29 14.30
N TRP A 204 9.66 3.88 13.32
CA TRP A 204 10.15 3.14 12.16
C TRP A 204 11.14 3.96 11.34
N MET A 205 10.87 5.25 11.10
CA MET A 205 11.82 6.14 10.42
C MET A 205 13.11 6.37 11.22
N LYS A 206 13.09 6.34 12.56
CA LYS A 206 14.32 6.35 13.38
C LYS A 206 15.14 5.07 13.19
N HIS A 207 14.49 3.90 13.22
CA HIS A 207 15.17 2.62 12.94
C HIS A 207 15.76 2.60 11.55
N LEU A 208 15.03 3.17 10.60
CA LEU A 208 15.59 3.44 9.30
C LEU A 208 16.77 4.41 9.50
N ASN A 209 16.59 5.71 9.62
CA ASN A 209 17.64 6.73 9.47
C ASN A 209 18.92 6.53 10.30
N SER A 210 18.82 6.07 11.54
CA SER A 210 19.97 6.00 12.46
C SER A 210 20.16 4.64 13.12
N ASN A 211 19.51 3.59 12.60
CA ASN A 211 19.52 2.25 13.21
C ASN A 211 18.95 2.22 14.66
N GLY A 212 18.44 3.34 15.18
CA GLY A 212 17.86 3.40 16.53
C GLY A 212 18.75 2.77 17.62
N ASP A 213 18.08 2.23 18.65
CA ASP A 213 18.73 1.66 19.85
C ASP A 213 18.56 0.12 19.90
N ALA A 214 18.15 -0.49 18.79
CA ALA A 214 17.76 -1.90 18.70
C ALA A 214 18.92 -2.78 18.21
N GLN A 215 19.90 -3.06 19.08
CA GLN A 215 21.19 -3.64 18.70
C GLN A 215 21.08 -4.92 17.85
N HIS A 216 20.30 -5.91 18.29
CA HIS A 216 20.16 -7.16 17.54
C HIS A 216 19.37 -7.02 16.24
N LEU A 217 18.38 -6.13 16.20
CA LEU A 217 17.69 -5.78 14.94
C LEU A 217 18.68 -5.17 13.94
N ASN A 218 19.58 -4.30 14.41
CA ASN A 218 20.59 -3.68 13.57
C ASN A 218 21.58 -4.69 12.99
N LEU A 219 22.00 -5.68 13.78
CA LEU A 219 22.84 -6.77 13.31
C LEU A 219 22.12 -7.60 12.22
N PHE A 220 20.86 -7.93 12.44
CA PHE A 220 20.06 -8.64 11.45
C PHE A 220 19.93 -7.87 10.13
N ILE A 221 19.69 -6.56 10.21
CA ILE A 221 19.61 -5.68 9.04
C ILE A 221 20.96 -5.56 8.33
N LEU A 222 22.07 -5.50 9.08
CA LEU A 222 23.41 -5.46 8.50
C LEU A 222 23.73 -6.74 7.70
N GLU A 223 23.30 -7.89 8.21
CA GLU A 223 23.52 -9.20 7.58
C GLU A 223 22.61 -9.44 6.36
N ASN A 224 21.34 -9.03 6.42
CA ASN A 224 20.31 -9.45 5.46
C ASN A 224 19.74 -8.30 4.60
N GLY A 225 19.93 -7.05 5.04
CA GLY A 225 19.33 -5.87 4.43
C GLY A 225 17.85 -5.67 4.76
N TYR A 226 17.36 -4.44 4.61
CA TYR A 226 15.96 -4.09 4.87
C TYR A 226 14.95 -4.79 3.94
N ASN A 227 15.40 -5.29 2.78
CA ASN A 227 14.54 -6.04 1.86
C ASN A 227 13.99 -7.32 2.49
N GLU A 228 14.64 -7.87 3.51
CA GLU A 228 14.19 -9.08 4.20
C GLU A 228 13.32 -8.81 5.43
N VAL A 229 13.06 -7.54 5.75
CA VAL A 229 12.25 -7.12 6.90
C VAL A 229 10.89 -6.60 6.47
N VAL A 230 9.85 -7.04 7.17
CA VAL A 230 8.50 -6.48 7.08
C VAL A 230 8.10 -5.82 8.40
N PHE A 231 7.39 -4.72 8.30
CA PHE A 231 6.89 -3.90 9.41
C PHE A 231 5.40 -4.16 9.57
N ALA A 232 4.89 -4.28 10.79
CA ALA A 232 3.45 -4.39 11.04
C ALA A 232 3.07 -3.79 12.40
N VAL A 233 1.86 -3.25 12.49
CA VAL A 233 1.27 -2.81 13.75
C VAL A 233 0.61 -4.01 14.44
N LEU A 234 0.92 -4.19 15.73
CA LEU A 234 0.29 -5.21 16.57
C LEU A 234 -0.91 -4.63 17.32
N GLU A 235 -0.75 -3.45 17.91
CA GLU A 235 -1.76 -2.83 18.78
C GLU A 235 -1.52 -1.32 18.87
N PHE A 236 -2.58 -0.52 18.75
CA PHE A 236 -2.54 0.90 19.16
C PHE A 236 -2.90 0.99 20.64
N CYS A 237 -2.18 1.82 21.39
CA CYS A 237 -2.46 2.02 22.81
C CYS A 237 -1.91 3.34 23.33
N ASP A 238 -2.57 3.86 24.36
CA ASP A 238 -2.13 5.06 25.07
C ASP A 238 -0.85 4.81 25.88
N ASP A 239 -0.10 5.89 26.13
CA ASP A 239 1.23 5.88 26.74
C ASP A 239 1.29 5.18 28.11
N LYS A 240 0.20 5.23 28.88
CA LYS A 240 0.19 4.81 30.30
C LYS A 240 0.60 3.35 30.50
N ASN A 241 0.34 2.47 29.53
CA ASN A 241 0.59 1.03 29.65
C ASN A 241 1.49 0.46 28.56
N ILE A 242 2.13 1.31 27.76
CA ILE A 242 2.80 0.87 26.53
C ILE A 242 3.95 -0.10 26.80
N ILE A 243 4.74 0.11 27.86
CA ILE A 243 5.84 -0.79 28.24
C ILE A 243 5.31 -2.15 28.70
N GLN A 244 4.20 -2.17 29.45
CA GLN A 244 3.56 -3.42 29.86
C GLN A 244 3.05 -4.19 28.65
N LYS A 245 2.43 -3.50 27.68
CA LYS A 245 1.95 -4.07 26.42
C LYS A 245 3.08 -4.59 25.54
N GLU A 246 4.17 -3.84 25.42
CA GLU A 246 5.37 -4.28 24.71
C GLU A 246 5.93 -5.58 25.31
N ASN A 247 6.06 -5.64 26.64
CA ASN A 247 6.54 -6.84 27.33
C ASN A 247 5.59 -8.02 27.17
N MET A 248 4.27 -7.78 27.22
CA MET A 248 3.26 -8.80 26.91
C MET A 248 3.50 -9.38 25.51
N TRP A 249 3.63 -8.54 24.48
CA TRP A 249 3.87 -9.00 23.10
C TRP A 249 5.21 -9.70 22.92
N LYS A 250 6.29 -9.22 23.56
CA LYS A 250 7.60 -9.88 23.57
C LYS A 250 7.53 -11.29 24.16
N ASN A 251 6.77 -11.46 25.24
CA ASN A 251 6.53 -12.77 25.86
C ASN A 251 5.67 -13.67 24.95
N THR A 252 4.55 -13.16 24.45
CA THR A 252 3.63 -13.89 23.57
C THR A 252 4.32 -14.40 22.31
N LEU A 253 5.22 -13.61 21.72
CA LEU A 253 5.90 -13.93 20.46
C LEU A 253 7.31 -14.54 20.65
N GLY A 254 7.73 -14.72 21.91
CA GLY A 254 9.02 -15.32 22.27
C GLY A 254 10.22 -14.57 21.70
N THR A 255 10.22 -13.23 21.79
CA THR A 255 11.25 -12.39 21.16
C THR A 255 12.30 -11.84 22.13
N LEU A 256 12.13 -12.04 23.44
CA LEU A 256 13.12 -11.63 24.44
C LEU A 256 14.46 -12.33 24.21
N ASN A 257 15.55 -11.56 24.20
CA ASN A 257 16.91 -12.09 24.14
C ASN A 257 17.81 -11.40 25.17
N ALA A 258 18.17 -12.13 26.23
CA ALA A 258 19.17 -11.67 27.21
C ALA A 258 20.61 -12.08 26.84
N GLY A 259 20.79 -12.92 25.82
CA GLY A 259 22.05 -13.52 25.41
C GLY A 259 22.74 -12.80 24.25
N ALA A 260 23.61 -13.53 23.55
CA ALA A 260 24.24 -13.07 22.31
C ALA A 260 23.23 -13.01 21.15
N TYR A 261 23.61 -12.29 20.10
CA TYR A 261 22.86 -12.28 18.85
C TYR A 261 22.77 -13.71 18.29
N ASN A 262 21.56 -14.13 17.91
CA ASN A 262 21.27 -15.48 17.42
C ASN A 262 20.44 -15.50 16.14
N GLY A 263 20.27 -14.33 15.50
CA GLY A 263 19.49 -14.17 14.27
C GLY A 263 17.98 -14.40 14.40
N ILE A 264 17.44 -14.77 15.57
CA ILE A 264 16.02 -15.12 15.75
C ILE A 264 15.33 -14.12 16.68
N GLN A 265 15.81 -14.00 17.92
CA GLN A 265 15.25 -13.06 18.90
C GLN A 265 16.02 -11.74 18.87
N LEU A 266 15.39 -10.72 18.30
CA LEU A 266 16.04 -9.44 17.98
C LEU A 266 15.87 -8.38 19.08
N ASN A 267 15.19 -8.67 20.19
CA ASN A 267 15.01 -7.73 21.29
C ASN A 267 16.13 -7.79 22.33
N LYS A 268 17.27 -7.19 21.99
CA LYS A 268 18.32 -6.75 22.93
C LYS A 268 18.67 -5.31 22.60
N ASN A 269 18.29 -4.40 23.48
CA ASN A 269 18.57 -2.96 23.36
C ASN A 269 19.66 -2.59 24.37
#